data_AF-A0A7T1HWR7-F1
#
_entry.id   AF-A0A7T1HWR7-F1
#
_cell.length_a   1.000
_cell.length_b   1.000
_cell.length_c   1.000
_cell.angle_alpha   90.00
_cell.angle_beta   90.00
_cell.angle_gamma   90.00
#
_symmetry.space_group_name_H-M   'P 1'
#
loop_
_entity.id
_entity.type
_entity.pdbx_description
1 polymer ?
#
loop_
_entity_poly.entity_id
_entity_poly.type
_entity_poly.pdbx_seq_one_letter_code
_entity_poly.pdbx_strand_id
1 'polypeptide(L)'
;MVPRDDNPVSDAPTFQIKATINGVEHSFGGRADQTVLAAAEAAGVMLPSSCCSGVCTTCAAMVRSGTVHQPDAMGVKAELQEQGYALLCVAYPRSDLDVLAGQEDALYEAQFGQYQK
;
A
#
# COMPACT_ATOMS: atom_id res chain seq x y z
N MET A 1 8.56 -19.08 -13.08
CA MET A 1 7.17 -19.33 -13.52
C MET A 1 6.35 -19.26 -12.26
N VAL A 2 5.77 -18.09 -11.98
CA VAL A 2 5.01 -17.87 -10.74
C VAL A 2 3.87 -18.88 -10.68
N PRO A 3 3.66 -19.59 -9.56
CA PRO A 3 2.51 -20.47 -9.43
C PRO A 3 1.25 -19.63 -9.67
N ARG A 4 0.38 -20.15 -10.54
CA ARG A 4 -0.99 -19.64 -10.66
C ARG A 4 -1.65 -19.96 -9.33
N ASP A 5 -1.70 -18.97 -8.45
CA ASP A 5 -2.49 -19.04 -7.22
C ASP A 5 -3.97 -19.17 -7.62
N ASP A 6 -4.36 -20.43 -7.77
CA ASP A 6 -5.70 -20.94 -7.56
C ASP A 6 -5.99 -20.77 -6.05
N ASN A 7 -6.83 -19.80 -5.69
CA ASN A 7 -7.42 -19.75 -4.35
C ASN A 7 -8.92 -19.45 -4.48
N PRO A 8 -9.80 -20.31 -3.91
CA PRO A 8 -11.24 -20.27 -4.18
C PRO A 8 -11.89 -19.04 -3.54
N VAL A 9 -12.56 -18.26 -4.39
CA VAL A 9 -13.40 -17.11 -4.05
C VAL A 9 -14.58 -17.52 -3.16
N SER A 10 -14.50 -17.35 -1.84
CA SER A 10 -15.67 -17.53 -0.96
C SER A 10 -15.56 -16.72 0.35
N ASP A 11 -16.23 -15.56 0.36
CA ASP A 11 -16.67 -14.77 1.54
C ASP A 11 -15.69 -13.81 2.28
N ALA A 12 -14.60 -13.35 1.65
CA ALA A 12 -13.87 -12.21 2.21
C ALA A 12 -14.59 -10.88 1.92
N PRO A 13 -14.81 -10.00 2.94
CA PRO A 13 -15.41 -8.69 2.71
C PRO A 13 -14.55 -7.87 1.75
N THR A 14 -15.21 -7.25 0.78
CA THR A 14 -14.57 -6.38 -0.21
C THR A 14 -14.68 -4.94 0.25
N PHE A 15 -13.57 -4.22 0.24
CA PHE A 15 -13.47 -2.83 0.63
C PHE A 15 -13.06 -1.98 -0.57
N GLN A 16 -13.49 -0.71 -0.59
CA GLN A 16 -13.10 0.21 -1.62
C GLN A 16 -11.77 0.87 -1.24
N ILE A 17 -10.77 0.76 -2.12
CA ILE A 17 -9.46 1.35 -1.92
C ILE A 17 -9.25 2.41 -3.00
N LYS A 18 -8.98 3.63 -2.56
CA LYS A 18 -8.55 4.73 -3.41
C LYS A 18 -7.05 4.88 -3.27
N ALA A 19 -6.31 4.65 -4.35
CA ALA A 19 -4.87 4.88 -4.41
C ALA A 19 -4.57 6.05 -5.33
N THR A 20 -3.98 7.12 -4.79
CA THR A 20 -3.53 8.27 -5.59
C THR A 20 -2.05 8.09 -5.92
N ILE A 21 -1.69 7.95 -7.19
CA ILE A 21 -0.33 7.65 -7.67
C ILE A 21 0.11 8.78 -8.60
N ASN A 22 1.21 9.49 -8.29
CA ASN A 22 1.71 10.62 -9.10
C ASN A 22 0.64 11.69 -9.41
N GLY A 23 -0.31 11.91 -8.48
CA GLY A 23 -1.44 12.84 -8.68
C GLY A 23 -2.61 12.28 -9.48
N VAL A 24 -2.57 11.01 -9.88
CA VAL A 24 -3.69 10.31 -10.53
C VAL A 24 -4.42 9.44 -9.50
N GLU A 25 -5.71 9.70 -9.32
CA GLU A 25 -6.56 8.93 -8.39
C GLU A 25 -7.08 7.66 -9.06
N HIS A 26 -6.77 6.51 -8.48
CA HIS A 26 -7.26 5.20 -8.92
C HIS A 26 -8.15 4.59 -7.84
N SER A 27 -9.36 4.21 -8.20
CA SER A 27 -10.32 3.58 -7.28
C SER A 27 -10.52 2.13 -7.68
N PHE A 28 -10.27 1.19 -6.78
CA PHE A 28 -10.45 -0.23 -7.02
C PHE A 28 -10.98 -0.95 -5.78
N GLY A 29 -11.64 -2.09 -5.99
CA GLY A 29 -12.09 -2.95 -4.90
C GLY A 29 -10.99 -3.93 -4.50
N GLY A 30 -10.72 -4.03 -3.20
CA GLY A 30 -9.81 -5.03 -2.66
C GLY A 30 -10.45 -5.83 -1.54
N ARG A 31 -10.20 -7.14 -1.53
CA ARG A 31 -10.68 -8.02 -0.48
C ARG A 31 -9.81 -7.94 0.77
N ALA A 32 -10.39 -8.24 1.92
CA ALA A 32 -9.67 -8.27 3.21
C ALA A 32 -8.58 -9.36 3.29
N ASP A 33 -8.66 -10.39 2.44
CA ASP A 33 -7.74 -11.54 2.41
C ASP A 33 -6.58 -11.37 1.41
N GLN A 34 -6.55 -10.26 0.67
CA GLN A 34 -5.49 -9.95 -0.29
C GLN A 34 -4.82 -8.62 0.05
N THR A 35 -3.57 -8.44 -0.40
CA THR A 35 -2.85 -7.18 -0.21
C THR A 35 -3.40 -6.09 -1.12
N VAL A 36 -3.23 -4.82 -0.73
CA VAL A 36 -3.62 -3.68 -1.58
C VAL A 36 -2.91 -3.73 -2.94
N LEU A 37 -1.67 -4.21 -2.98
CA LEU A 37 -0.93 -4.43 -4.22
C LEU A 37 -1.63 -5.43 -5.15
N ALA A 38 -2.00 -6.61 -4.65
CA ALA A 38 -2.70 -7.61 -5.45
C ALA A 38 -4.07 -7.10 -5.94
N ALA A 39 -4.79 -6.35 -5.08
CA ALA A 39 -6.05 -5.70 -5.46
C ALA A 39 -5.86 -4.67 -6.59
N ALA A 40 -4.80 -3.88 -6.53
CA ALA A 40 -4.46 -2.89 -7.55
C ALA A 40 -4.12 -3.58 -8.87
N GLU A 41 -3.27 -4.61 -8.86
CA GLU A 41 -2.90 -5.38 -10.05
C GLU A 41 -4.12 -6.03 -10.71
N ALA A 42 -5.02 -6.62 -9.91
CA ALA A 42 -6.26 -7.20 -10.40
C ALA A 42 -7.19 -6.16 -11.06
N ALA A 43 -7.14 -4.91 -10.59
CA ALA A 43 -7.86 -3.78 -11.19
C ALA A 43 -7.13 -3.13 -12.37
N GLY A 44 -5.93 -3.60 -12.72
CA GLY A 44 -5.09 -3.02 -13.78
C GLY A 44 -4.35 -1.74 -13.35
N VAL A 45 -4.25 -1.49 -12.05
CA VAL A 45 -3.51 -0.37 -11.46
C VAL A 45 -2.13 -0.85 -11.06
N MET A 46 -1.09 -0.44 -11.81
CA MET A 46 0.29 -0.73 -11.42
C MET A 46 0.75 0.26 -10.36
N LEU A 47 0.98 -0.23 -9.15
CA LEU A 47 1.60 0.54 -8.08
C LEU A 47 3.13 0.51 -8.23
N PRO A 48 3.82 1.60 -7.84
CA PRO A 48 5.27 1.63 -7.81
C PRO A 48 5.77 0.69 -6.70
N SER A 49 6.19 -0.52 -7.08
CA SER A 49 6.77 -1.51 -6.17
C SER A 49 8.05 -2.08 -6.77
N SER A 50 9.14 -2.04 -6.01
CA SER A 50 10.45 -2.54 -6.47
C SER A 50 10.76 -3.93 -5.91
N CYS A 51 10.57 -4.13 -4.61
CA CYS A 51 11.00 -5.34 -3.91
C CYS A 51 9.86 -6.30 -3.57
N CYS A 52 8.62 -5.79 -3.52
CA CYS A 52 7.42 -6.52 -3.12
C CYS A 52 7.49 -7.29 -1.78
N SER A 53 8.51 -7.03 -0.95
CA SER A 53 8.76 -7.75 0.31
C SER A 53 8.67 -6.87 1.56
N GLY A 54 8.06 -5.68 1.48
CA GLY A 54 7.90 -4.81 2.66
C GLY A 54 9.18 -4.14 3.18
N VAL A 55 10.29 -4.22 2.41
CA VAL A 55 11.61 -3.69 2.79
C VAL A 55 12.00 -2.39 2.09
N CYS A 56 11.43 -2.09 0.91
CA CYS A 56 11.67 -0.82 0.25
C CYS A 56 10.53 0.16 0.43
N THR A 57 10.91 1.43 0.53
CA THR A 57 10.04 2.59 0.69
C THR A 57 9.35 3.02 -0.61
N THR A 58 9.64 2.37 -1.73
CA THR A 58 9.04 2.68 -3.05
C THR A 58 7.53 2.48 -3.08
N CYS A 59 7.05 1.44 -2.40
CA CYS A 59 5.62 1.16 -2.25
C CYS A 59 5.00 1.83 -1.01
N ALA A 60 5.70 2.81 -0.42
CA ALA A 60 5.17 3.60 0.68
C ALA A 60 4.04 4.50 0.18
N ALA A 61 2.95 4.44 0.92
CA ALA A 61 1.78 5.26 0.72
C ALA A 61 1.34 5.85 2.05
N MET A 62 0.74 7.04 2.01
CA MET A 62 0.11 7.62 3.18
C MET A 62 -1.37 7.26 3.18
N VAL A 63 -1.84 6.60 4.23
CA VAL A 63 -3.24 6.35 4.52
C VAL A 63 -3.87 7.66 4.97
N ARG A 64 -4.66 8.30 4.11
CA ARG A 64 -5.45 9.48 4.43
C ARG A 64 -6.70 9.13 5.21
N SER A 65 -7.28 7.96 4.95
CA SER A 65 -8.49 7.50 5.64
C SER A 65 -8.62 5.97 5.64
N GLY A 66 -9.28 5.45 6.67
CA GLY A 66 -9.52 4.01 6.85
C GLY A 66 -8.45 3.29 7.66
N THR A 67 -8.66 1.99 7.85
CA THR A 67 -7.80 1.14 8.68
C THR A 67 -7.19 0.01 7.86
N VAL A 68 -5.86 -0.05 7.85
CA VAL A 68 -5.07 -1.10 7.20
C VAL A 68 -4.35 -1.91 8.27
N HIS A 69 -4.14 -3.19 8.01
CA HIS A 69 -3.31 -4.05 8.83
C HIS A 69 -2.00 -4.33 8.10
N GLN A 70 -0.86 -3.96 8.69
CA GLN A 70 0.46 -4.09 8.06
C GLN A 70 1.55 -4.58 9.04
N PRO A 71 1.44 -5.82 9.55
CA PRO A 71 2.37 -6.36 10.54
C PRO A 71 3.80 -6.51 9.99
N ASP A 72 3.96 -6.71 8.68
CA ASP A 72 5.23 -6.94 7.98
C ASP A 72 5.87 -5.66 7.41
N ALA A 73 5.37 -4.47 7.75
CA ALA A 73 5.89 -3.21 7.22
C ALA A 73 7.19 -2.74 7.92
N MET A 74 8.21 -3.60 7.96
CA MET A 74 9.53 -3.33 8.57
C MET A 74 10.30 -2.18 7.91
N GLY A 75 10.00 -1.85 6.65
CA GLY A 75 10.65 -0.75 5.91
C GLY A 75 10.25 0.67 6.36
N VAL A 76 9.25 0.81 7.22
CA VAL A 76 8.75 2.12 7.71
C VAL A 76 8.87 2.15 9.24
N LYS A 77 9.45 3.21 9.80
CA LYS A 77 9.53 3.40 11.26
C LYS A 77 8.13 3.44 11.88
N ALA A 78 8.00 2.95 13.12
CA ALA A 78 6.74 2.99 13.86
C ALA A 78 6.14 4.41 13.91
N GLU A 79 6.97 5.44 14.11
CA GLU A 79 6.52 6.85 14.11
C GLU A 79 5.87 7.30 12.80
N LEU A 80 6.32 6.77 11.65
CA LEU A 80 5.72 7.05 10.36
C LEU A 80 4.44 6.22 10.18
N GLN A 81 4.41 4.98 10.66
CA GLN A 81 3.17 4.19 10.67
C GLN A 81 2.07 4.88 11.49
N GLU A 82 2.42 5.49 12.63
CA GLU A 82 1.51 6.28 13.46
C GLU A 82 1.04 7.57 12.76
N GLN A 83 1.87 8.15 11.90
CA GLN A 83 1.49 9.27 11.02
C GLN A 83 0.62 8.84 9.82
N GLY A 84 0.34 7.54 9.69
CA GLY A 84 -0.48 6.99 8.61
C GLY A 84 0.31 6.46 7.42
N TYR A 85 1.64 6.35 7.49
CA TYR A 85 2.40 5.73 6.41
C TYR A 85 2.28 4.20 6.42
N ALA A 86 2.00 3.63 5.25
CA ALA A 86 1.82 2.21 5.07
C ALA A 86 2.48 1.67 3.79
N LEU A 87 2.89 0.41 3.81
CA LEU A 87 3.47 -0.27 2.64
C LEU A 87 2.40 -1.09 1.92
N LEU A 88 1.96 -0.62 0.74
CA LEU A 88 0.84 -1.25 0.01
C LEU A 88 1.12 -2.70 -0.41
N CYS A 89 2.40 -3.10 -0.51
CA CYS A 89 2.79 -4.47 -0.83
C CYS A 89 2.46 -5.50 0.26
N VAL A 90 2.39 -5.06 1.53
CA VAL A 90 2.12 -5.93 2.70
C VAL A 90 0.97 -5.39 3.56
N ALA A 91 0.23 -4.40 3.05
CA ALA A 91 -0.94 -3.84 3.71
C ALA A 91 -2.20 -4.60 3.30
N TYR A 92 -2.97 -4.99 4.31
CA TYR A 92 -4.27 -5.62 4.16
C TYR A 92 -5.37 -4.63 4.53
N PRO A 93 -6.34 -4.37 3.64
CA PRO A 93 -7.47 -3.49 3.94
C PRO A 93 -8.40 -4.14 4.96
N ARG A 94 -8.80 -3.39 6.00
CA ARG A 94 -9.82 -3.83 6.98
C ARG A 94 -11.13 -3.05 6.87
N SER A 95 -11.15 -2.03 6.02
CA SER A 95 -12.23 -1.06 5.81
C SER A 95 -11.94 -0.28 4.53
N ASP A 96 -12.86 0.58 4.08
CA ASP A 96 -12.61 1.46 2.93
C ASP A 96 -11.40 2.36 3.20
N LEU A 97 -10.44 2.34 2.28
CA LEU A 97 -9.15 3.00 2.41
C LEU A 97 -8.99 4.12 1.40
N ASP A 98 -8.40 5.22 1.85
CA ASP A 98 -7.87 6.27 0.99
C ASP A 98 -6.37 6.36 1.24
N VAL A 99 -5.57 5.96 0.25
CA VAL A 99 -4.11 5.89 0.31
C VAL A 99 -3.48 6.72 -0.79
N LEU A 100 -2.36 7.36 -0.49
CA LEU A 100 -1.63 8.22 -1.40
C LEU A 100 -0.26 7.59 -1.65
N ALA A 101 -0.13 6.90 -2.78
CA ALA A 101 1.08 6.21 -3.20
C ALA A 101 2.09 7.17 -3.82
N GLY A 102 3.37 6.74 -3.86
CA GLY A 102 4.45 7.61 -4.35
C GLY A 102 4.82 8.70 -3.34
N GLN A 103 4.58 8.46 -2.05
CA GLN A 103 5.13 9.29 -0.97
C GLN A 103 6.60 8.93 -0.69
N GLU A 104 7.34 8.48 -1.70
CA GLU A 104 8.73 8.06 -1.56
C GLU A 104 9.62 9.26 -1.19
N ASP A 105 9.40 10.40 -1.86
CA ASP A 105 10.09 11.67 -1.61
C ASP A 105 9.73 12.22 -0.22
N ALA A 106 8.43 12.28 0.10
CA ALA A 106 7.94 12.74 1.41
C ALA A 106 8.40 11.83 2.57
N LEU A 107 8.43 10.51 2.37
CA LEU A 107 8.91 9.56 3.36
C LEU A 107 10.43 9.65 3.52
N TYR A 108 11.19 9.84 2.44
CA TYR A 108 12.62 10.07 2.50
C TYR A 108 12.94 11.37 3.26
N GLU A 109 12.24 12.47 2.95
CA GLU A 109 12.34 13.73 3.68
C GLU A 109 11.98 13.58 5.16
N ALA A 110 10.88 12.88 5.47
CA ALA A 110 10.43 12.65 6.84
C ALA A 110 11.35 11.71 7.64
N GLN A 111 11.99 10.75 6.98
CA GLN A 111 12.81 9.72 7.61
C GLN A 111 14.29 10.13 7.75
N PHE A 112 14.79 10.96 6.83
CA PHE A 112 16.20 11.37 6.78
C PHE A 112 16.44 12.87 6.97
N GLY A 113 15.41 13.71 7.01
CA GLY A 113 15.51 15.11 7.43
C GLY A 113 16.53 15.93 6.64
N GLN A 114 16.10 16.55 5.55
CA GLN A 114 16.86 17.51 4.73
C GLN A 114 18.13 16.95 4.06
N TYR A 115 18.01 16.54 2.80
CA TYR A 115 19.13 16.72 1.87
C TYR A 115 19.05 18.14 1.31
N GLN A 116 19.62 19.11 2.04
CA GLN A 116 19.91 20.42 1.45
C GLN A 116 20.95 20.22 0.35
N LYS A 117 20.61 20.66 -0.86
CA LYS A 117 21.55 20.90 -1.95
C LYS A 117 21.39 22.33 -2.41
#